data_AF-A0A3D2WPI4-F1
#
_entry.id   AF-A0A3D2WPI4-F1
#
_cell.length_a   1.000
_cell.length_b   1.000
_cell.length_c   1.000
_cell.angle_alpha   90.00
_cell.angle_beta   90.00
_cell.angle_gamma   90.00
#
_symmetry.space_group_name_H-M   'P 1'
#
loop_
_entity.id
_entity.type
_entity.pdbx_description
1 polymer ?
#
loop_
_entity_poly.entity_id
_entity_poly.type
_entity_poly.pdbx_seq_one_letter_code
_entity_poly.pdbx_strand_id
1 'polypeptide(L)'
;MPTAQVWRGSGKIMPISRQEKDISQIEFTRSNEVSQSIEAFLNDSYTDGFLVMADGYIVHESYHNGMRPETPHLMQSVSKSITSTVTGIMIGRGDLDTSALVKTYIPELAETAWAGATLQHVLDMTTGVQYSEEYTRLDSDVGKTDVASGWRPIAPDASPDIDWPASVWDQILSLKTCDAEHGTRFLYRSIETDLLAHIMMRVSGLPLHKLISQELWQPMGA
;
A
#
# COMPACT_ATOMS: atom_id res chain seq x y z
N MET A 1 10.96 10.15 10.22
CA MET A 1 10.90 8.83 9.57
C MET A 1 11.94 8.78 8.45
N PRO A 2 12.89 7.84 8.48
CA PRO A 2 13.78 7.59 7.35
C PRO A 2 12.99 7.21 6.09
N THR A 3 13.43 7.66 4.91
CA THR A 3 12.78 7.34 3.63
C THR A 3 13.80 6.86 2.60
N ALA A 4 13.33 6.12 1.60
CA ALA A 4 14.11 5.75 0.43
C ALA A 4 13.42 6.28 -0.83
N GLN A 5 14.21 6.84 -1.75
CA GLN A 5 13.68 7.41 -2.99
C GLN A 5 13.33 6.31 -4.00
N VAL A 6 12.09 6.31 -4.49
CA VAL A 6 11.72 5.63 -5.75
C VAL A 6 12.11 6.56 -6.89
N TRP A 7 13.25 6.29 -7.53
CA TRP A 7 13.82 7.19 -8.52
C TRP A 7 13.11 7.09 -9.87
N ARG A 8 12.75 8.23 -10.48
CA ARG A 8 12.10 8.29 -11.80
C ARG A 8 13.05 8.12 -13.00
N GLY A 9 14.35 7.99 -12.75
CA GLY A 9 15.34 7.91 -13.83
C GLY A 9 15.80 9.28 -14.34
N SER A 10 16.68 9.26 -15.33
CA SER A 10 17.10 10.44 -16.11
C SER A 10 16.39 10.53 -17.46
N GLY A 11 15.44 9.63 -17.71
CA GLY A 11 14.67 9.55 -18.95
C GLY A 11 13.77 10.76 -19.18
N LYS A 12 13.23 10.84 -20.41
CA LYS A 12 12.27 11.88 -20.78
C LYS A 12 10.99 11.70 -19.95
N ILE A 13 10.55 12.79 -19.35
CA ILE A 13 9.20 12.89 -18.78
C ILE A 13 8.21 12.73 -19.92
N MET A 14 7.13 11.98 -19.70
CA MET A 14 6.04 11.86 -20.66
C MET A 14 4.97 12.91 -20.30
N PRO A 15 4.93 14.08 -20.96
CA PRO A 15 3.93 15.08 -20.66
C PRO A 15 2.54 14.58 -21.03
N ILE A 16 1.58 14.78 -20.14
CA ILE A 16 0.17 14.47 -20.40
C ILE A 16 -0.49 15.71 -20.99
N SER A 17 -1.16 15.53 -22.13
CA SER A 17 -1.87 16.63 -22.79
C SER A 17 -3.08 17.06 -21.97
N ARG A 18 -3.43 18.35 -22.03
CA ARG A 18 -4.55 18.93 -21.27
C ARG A 18 -5.72 19.24 -22.21
N GLN A 19 -6.94 18.92 -21.78
CA GLN A 19 -8.19 19.32 -22.40
C GLN A 19 -9.15 19.76 -21.29
N GLU A 20 -8.84 20.91 -20.70
CA GLU A 20 -9.51 21.34 -19.48
C GLU A 20 -11.00 21.63 -19.71
N LYS A 21 -11.81 21.19 -18.74
CA LYS A 21 -13.23 21.49 -18.66
C LYS A 21 -13.53 21.97 -17.25
N ASP A 22 -14.41 22.96 -17.15
CA ASP A 22 -14.95 23.32 -15.85
C ASP A 22 -15.90 22.21 -15.38
N ILE A 23 -15.49 21.50 -14.34
CA ILE A 23 -16.26 20.44 -13.69
C ILE A 23 -16.81 20.88 -12.32
N SER A 24 -16.53 22.11 -11.88
CA SER A 24 -16.80 22.59 -10.52
C SER A 24 -18.27 22.43 -10.13
N GLN A 25 -19.18 22.73 -11.06
CA GLN A 25 -20.64 22.71 -10.89
C GLN A 25 -21.29 21.37 -11.26
N ILE A 26 -20.52 20.31 -11.54
CA ILE A 26 -21.11 18.98 -11.74
C ILE A 26 -21.66 18.51 -10.40
N GLU A 27 -22.97 18.28 -10.36
CA GLU A 27 -23.67 17.78 -9.19
C GLU A 27 -23.64 16.26 -9.13
N PHE A 28 -23.46 15.72 -7.92
CA PHE A 28 -23.59 14.30 -7.65
C PHE A 28 -24.16 14.06 -6.25
N THR A 29 -24.73 12.87 -6.04
CA THR A 29 -25.28 12.46 -4.75
C THR A 29 -24.30 11.52 -4.06
N ARG A 30 -23.87 11.90 -2.85
CA ARG A 30 -23.02 11.05 -1.99
C ARG A 30 -23.79 9.82 -1.49
N SER A 31 -23.07 8.85 -0.94
CA SER A 31 -23.67 7.64 -0.33
C SER A 31 -24.57 7.92 0.88
N ASN A 32 -24.43 9.10 1.50
CA ASN A 32 -25.30 9.57 2.58
C ASN A 32 -26.49 10.41 2.08
N GLU A 33 -26.82 10.31 0.78
CA GLU A 33 -27.94 10.99 0.12
C GLU A 33 -27.83 12.53 0.07
N VAL A 34 -26.68 13.10 0.38
CA VAL A 34 -26.42 14.54 0.23
C VAL A 34 -25.96 14.83 -1.20
N SER A 35 -26.73 15.63 -1.94
CA SER A 35 -26.32 16.17 -3.25
C SER A 35 -25.46 17.42 -3.09
N GLN A 36 -24.42 17.52 -3.90
CA GLN A 36 -23.53 18.68 -3.96
C GLN A 36 -22.69 18.70 -5.23
N SER A 37 -22.11 19.87 -5.51
CA SER A 37 -21.15 20.06 -6.59
C SER A 37 -19.79 19.42 -6.27
N ILE A 38 -18.97 19.18 -7.30
CA ILE A 38 -17.57 18.76 -7.13
C ILE A 38 -16.80 19.79 -6.30
N GLU A 39 -16.97 21.09 -6.57
CA GLU A 39 -16.27 22.14 -5.81
C GLU A 39 -16.59 22.09 -4.32
N ALA A 40 -17.88 21.98 -3.97
CA ALA A 40 -18.31 21.84 -2.57
C ALA A 40 -17.71 20.58 -1.93
N PHE A 41 -17.69 19.46 -2.68
CA PHE A 41 -17.08 18.23 -2.19
C PHE A 41 -15.59 18.38 -1.89
N LEU A 42 -14.81 18.98 -2.79
CA LEU A 42 -13.36 19.11 -2.59
C LEU A 42 -13.04 19.98 -1.36
N ASN A 43 -13.82 21.03 -1.13
CA ASN A 43 -13.69 21.89 0.05
C ASN A 43 -14.09 21.15 1.34
N ASP A 44 -15.19 20.41 1.33
CA ASP A 44 -15.72 19.73 2.53
C ASP A 44 -14.96 18.44 2.90
N SER A 45 -14.17 17.90 1.98
CA SER A 45 -13.46 16.62 2.14
C SER A 45 -11.99 16.76 2.56
N TYR A 46 -11.52 17.98 2.84
CA TYR A 46 -10.10 18.26 3.08
C TYR A 46 -9.21 17.77 1.92
N THR A 47 -9.68 17.92 0.68
CA THR A 47 -8.88 17.49 -0.48
C THR A 47 -7.64 18.37 -0.63
N ASP A 48 -6.45 17.79 -0.73
CA ASP A 48 -5.20 18.53 -0.99
C ASP A 48 -4.86 18.60 -2.48
N GLY A 49 -5.13 17.55 -3.23
CA GLY A 49 -4.91 17.48 -4.68
C GLY A 49 -5.98 16.63 -5.37
N PHE A 50 -6.46 17.09 -6.52
CA PHE A 50 -7.51 16.43 -7.30
C PHE A 50 -7.17 16.48 -8.78
N LEU A 51 -7.17 15.33 -9.45
CA LEU A 51 -6.86 15.21 -10.87
C LEU A 51 -7.84 14.26 -11.55
N VAL A 52 -8.41 14.70 -12.67
CA VAL A 52 -9.31 13.92 -13.51
C VAL A 52 -8.67 13.76 -14.88
N MET A 53 -8.53 12.51 -15.31
CA MET A 53 -8.12 12.18 -16.67
C MET A 53 -9.22 11.42 -17.40
N ALA A 54 -9.40 11.75 -18.67
CA ALA A 54 -10.29 11.04 -19.58
C ALA A 54 -9.62 10.93 -20.96
N ASP A 55 -9.67 9.75 -21.57
CA ASP A 55 -9.10 9.47 -22.90
C ASP A 55 -7.64 9.91 -23.09
N GLY A 56 -6.84 9.81 -22.02
CA GLY A 56 -5.42 10.21 -22.02
C GLY A 56 -5.15 11.70 -21.85
N TYR A 57 -6.17 12.52 -21.58
CA TYR A 57 -6.04 13.94 -21.34
C TYR A 57 -6.35 14.31 -19.88
N ILE A 58 -5.61 15.28 -19.33
CA ILE A 58 -6.00 15.94 -18.08
C ILE A 58 -7.21 16.83 -18.39
N VAL A 59 -8.35 16.54 -17.75
CA VAL A 59 -9.60 17.29 -17.86
C VAL A 59 -9.71 18.32 -16.75
N HIS A 60 -9.21 18.01 -15.56
CA HIS A 60 -9.17 18.92 -14.43
C HIS A 60 -8.01 18.56 -13.52
N GLU A 61 -7.37 19.57 -12.95
CA GLU A 61 -6.33 19.42 -11.94
C GLU A 61 -6.40 20.63 -11.00
N SER A 62 -6.53 20.39 -9.71
CA SER A 62 -6.48 21.45 -8.70
C SER A 62 -5.79 21.00 -7.43
N TYR A 63 -5.21 21.97 -6.73
CA TYR A 63 -4.48 21.79 -5.49
C TYR A 63 -4.99 22.79 -4.47
N HIS A 64 -5.09 22.36 -3.22
CA HIS A 64 -5.69 23.11 -2.12
C HIS A 64 -4.79 23.02 -0.89
N ASN A 65 -5.16 23.73 0.19
CA ASN A 65 -4.48 23.67 1.49
C ASN A 65 -2.95 23.93 1.43
N GLY A 66 -2.49 24.66 0.42
CA GLY A 66 -1.06 24.98 0.21
C GLY A 66 -0.26 23.89 -0.49
N MET A 67 -0.89 22.81 -0.98
CA MET A 67 -0.25 21.81 -1.83
C MET A 67 0.15 22.44 -3.18
N ARG A 68 1.27 21.98 -3.73
CA ARG A 68 1.76 22.36 -5.06
C ARG A 68 1.82 21.11 -5.95
N PRO A 69 1.81 21.26 -7.28
CA PRO A 69 1.83 20.13 -8.21
C PRO A 69 2.99 19.16 -8.01
N GLU A 70 4.15 19.69 -7.63
CA GLU A 70 5.38 18.92 -7.43
C GLU A 70 5.54 18.35 -6.02
N THR A 71 4.64 18.66 -5.08
CA THR A 71 4.73 18.20 -3.69
C THR A 71 4.34 16.72 -3.60
N PRO A 72 5.23 15.81 -3.17
CA PRO A 72 4.83 14.43 -2.89
C PRO A 72 3.80 14.39 -1.76
N HIS A 73 2.73 13.61 -1.94
CA HIS A 73 1.67 13.43 -0.97
C HIS A 73 1.64 12.00 -0.42
N LEU A 74 1.33 11.84 0.86
CA LEU A 74 1.18 10.52 1.46
C LEU A 74 -0.01 9.79 0.83
N MET A 75 0.25 8.61 0.26
CA MET A 75 -0.75 7.83 -0.47
C MET A 75 -1.49 6.82 0.42
N GLN A 76 -1.04 6.63 1.66
CA GLN A 76 -1.55 5.59 2.56
C GLN A 76 -1.65 4.24 1.83
N SER A 77 -2.78 3.57 1.93
CA SER A 77 -2.99 2.23 1.37
C SER A 77 -3.13 2.19 -0.16
N VAL A 78 -3.17 3.32 -0.87
CA VAL A 78 -2.99 3.31 -2.34
C VAL A 78 -1.62 2.74 -2.71
N SER A 79 -0.62 2.87 -1.82
CA SER A 79 0.71 2.25 -1.98
C SER A 79 0.65 0.73 -2.18
N LYS A 80 -0.38 0.05 -1.64
CA LYS A 80 -0.55 -1.41 -1.81
C LYS A 80 -0.78 -1.77 -3.28
N SER A 81 -1.56 -0.97 -4.01
CA SER A 81 -1.79 -1.17 -5.44
C SER A 81 -0.50 -1.03 -6.26
N ILE A 82 0.39 -0.11 -5.86
CA ILE A 82 1.72 0.04 -6.48
C ILE A 82 2.57 -1.21 -6.24
N THR A 83 2.66 -1.66 -4.99
CA THR A 83 3.36 -2.90 -4.62
C THR A 83 2.80 -4.10 -5.39
N SER A 84 1.48 -4.29 -5.40
CA SER A 84 0.83 -5.40 -6.12
C SER A 84 0.97 -5.32 -7.64
N THR A 85 1.05 -4.13 -8.22
CA THR A 85 1.33 -3.96 -9.66
C THR A 85 2.71 -4.51 -10.00
N VAL A 86 3.73 -4.19 -9.18
CA VAL A 86 5.09 -4.72 -9.37
C VAL A 86 5.14 -6.23 -9.12
N THR A 87 4.41 -6.74 -8.13
CA THR A 87 4.23 -8.19 -7.95
C THR A 87 3.63 -8.84 -9.21
N GLY A 88 2.61 -8.21 -9.81
CA GLY A 88 1.99 -8.66 -11.06
C GLY A 88 2.95 -8.71 -12.24
N ILE A 89 3.87 -7.73 -12.35
CA ILE A 89 4.94 -7.73 -13.36
C ILE A 89 5.87 -8.95 -13.17
N MET A 90 6.28 -9.21 -11.92
CA MET A 90 7.12 -10.38 -11.59
C MET A 90 6.41 -11.72 -11.87
N ILE A 91 5.10 -11.80 -11.60
CA ILE A 91 4.27 -12.96 -11.96
C ILE A 91 4.23 -13.14 -13.48
N GLY A 92 3.96 -12.08 -14.24
CA GLY A 92 3.92 -12.13 -15.70
C GLY A 92 5.24 -12.55 -16.35
N ARG A 93 6.36 -12.33 -15.65
CA ARG A 93 7.70 -12.79 -16.06
C ARG A 93 8.04 -14.22 -15.63
N GLY A 94 7.21 -14.84 -14.77
CA GLY A 94 7.47 -16.17 -14.21
C GLY A 94 8.42 -16.17 -13.01
N ASP A 95 8.77 -15.01 -12.46
CA ASP A 95 9.62 -14.91 -11.25
C ASP A 95 8.83 -15.31 -9.99
N LEU A 96 7.51 -15.15 -10.02
CA LEU A 96 6.58 -15.51 -8.95
C LEU A 96 5.42 -16.34 -9.51
N ASP A 97 5.05 -17.37 -8.77
CA ASP A 97 3.88 -18.24 -9.00
C ASP A 97 2.83 -17.99 -7.90
N THR A 98 1.61 -17.64 -8.31
CA THR A 98 0.48 -17.37 -7.42
C THR A 98 0.00 -18.59 -6.65
N SER A 99 0.21 -19.79 -7.20
CA SER A 99 -0.15 -21.06 -6.57
C SER A 99 0.89 -21.54 -5.56
N ALA A 100 2.11 -21.02 -5.62
CA ALA A 100 3.18 -21.41 -4.71
C ALA A 100 2.89 -20.94 -3.28
N LEU A 101 3.25 -21.78 -2.31
CA LEU A 101 3.23 -21.40 -0.90
C LEU A 101 4.25 -20.29 -0.63
N VAL A 102 3.89 -19.30 0.18
CA VAL A 102 4.78 -18.17 0.50
C VAL A 102 6.09 -18.61 1.15
N LYS A 103 6.07 -19.70 1.92
CA LYS A 103 7.28 -20.29 2.51
C LYS A 103 8.28 -20.84 1.50
N THR A 104 7.87 -21.07 0.25
CA THR A 104 8.77 -21.49 -0.83
C THR A 104 9.74 -20.36 -1.18
N TYR A 105 9.27 -19.11 -1.10
CA TYR A 105 10.12 -17.94 -1.28
C TYR A 105 10.85 -17.56 0.01
N ILE A 106 10.17 -17.68 1.16
CA ILE A 106 10.71 -17.30 2.46
C ILE A 106 10.58 -18.47 3.46
N PRO A 107 11.58 -19.36 3.53
CA PRO A 107 11.54 -20.54 4.39
C PRO A 107 11.26 -20.26 5.87
N GLU A 108 11.64 -19.08 6.37
CA GLU A 108 11.43 -18.61 7.74
C GLU A 108 9.94 -18.58 8.14
N LEU A 109 9.03 -18.56 7.16
CA LEU A 109 7.58 -18.58 7.38
C LEU A 109 7.02 -19.97 7.70
N ALA A 110 7.82 -21.05 7.58
CA ALA A 110 7.35 -22.41 7.81
C ALA A 110 6.78 -22.64 9.22
N GLU A 111 7.26 -21.90 10.21
CA GLU A 111 6.87 -22.00 11.62
C GLU A 111 5.97 -20.82 12.04
N THR A 112 5.20 -20.25 11.12
CA THR A 112 4.33 -19.08 11.35
C THR A 112 2.90 -19.38 10.89
N ALA A 113 1.97 -18.46 11.16
CA ALA A 113 0.61 -18.53 10.64
C ALA A 113 0.55 -18.51 9.09
N TRP A 114 1.63 -18.11 8.41
CA TRP A 114 1.73 -18.02 6.96
C TRP A 114 2.07 -19.36 6.27
N ALA A 115 2.42 -20.40 7.01
CA ALA A 115 3.04 -21.63 6.48
C ALA A 115 2.22 -22.38 5.40
N GLY A 116 0.89 -22.20 5.40
CA GLY A 116 -0.04 -22.78 4.43
C GLY A 116 -0.61 -21.78 3.42
N ALA A 117 -0.23 -20.50 3.49
CA ALA A 117 -0.73 -19.49 2.57
C ALA A 117 -0.02 -19.60 1.20
N THR A 118 -0.79 -19.49 0.12
CA THR A 118 -0.24 -19.27 -1.22
C THR A 118 0.03 -17.79 -1.43
N LEU A 119 0.83 -17.45 -2.45
CA LEU A 119 1.02 -16.06 -2.86
C LEU A 119 -0.32 -15.40 -3.26
N GLN A 120 -1.22 -16.14 -3.92
CA GLN A 120 -2.56 -15.64 -4.26
C GLN A 120 -3.36 -15.26 -3.01
N HIS A 121 -3.31 -16.07 -1.94
CA HIS A 121 -4.02 -15.74 -0.71
C HIS A 121 -3.55 -14.42 -0.10
N VAL A 122 -2.26 -14.10 -0.24
CA VAL A 122 -1.70 -12.82 0.23
C VAL A 122 -2.12 -11.65 -0.66
N LEU A 123 -2.12 -11.85 -1.98
CA LEU A 123 -2.57 -10.83 -2.94
C LEU A 123 -4.04 -10.44 -2.74
N ASP A 124 -4.87 -11.42 -2.43
CA ASP A 124 -6.32 -11.23 -2.29
C ASP A 124 -6.75 -10.85 -0.87
N MET A 125 -5.81 -10.74 0.08
CA MET A 125 -6.11 -10.55 1.51
C MET A 125 -7.05 -11.60 2.08
N THR A 126 -6.82 -12.86 1.70
CA THR A 126 -7.63 -14.00 2.12
C THR A 126 -6.87 -14.95 3.03
N THR A 127 -5.73 -14.53 3.60
CA THR A 127 -5.06 -15.40 4.57
C THR A 127 -5.89 -15.57 5.84
N GLY A 128 -5.71 -16.69 6.54
CA GLY A 128 -6.28 -16.91 7.86
C GLY A 128 -5.47 -16.31 9.00
N VAL A 129 -4.45 -15.48 8.73
CA VAL A 129 -3.58 -14.95 9.79
C VAL A 129 -4.37 -14.01 10.69
N GLN A 130 -4.26 -14.21 12.01
CA GLN A 130 -4.84 -13.29 12.97
C GLN A 130 -4.04 -11.99 12.98
N TYR A 131 -4.68 -10.87 12.65
CA TYR A 131 -4.07 -9.55 12.64
C TYR A 131 -5.16 -8.48 12.82
N SER A 132 -4.99 -7.59 13.80
CA SER A 132 -5.93 -6.52 14.12
C SER A 132 -5.59 -5.21 13.42
N GLU A 133 -6.52 -4.72 12.60
CA GLU A 133 -6.50 -3.41 11.92
C GLU A 133 -7.16 -2.29 12.78
N GLU A 134 -7.10 -2.40 14.11
CA GLU A 134 -7.71 -1.42 15.00
C GLU A 134 -6.81 -0.19 15.21
N TYR A 135 -6.85 0.76 14.27
CA TYR A 135 -5.99 1.95 14.24
C TYR A 135 -6.06 2.86 15.48
N THR A 136 -7.15 2.80 16.25
CA THR A 136 -7.32 3.61 17.48
C THR A 136 -6.65 2.99 18.69
N ARG A 137 -6.30 1.70 18.64
CA ARG A 137 -5.69 0.97 19.74
C ARG A 137 -4.21 0.78 19.46
N LEU A 138 -3.36 1.39 20.28
CA LEU A 138 -1.92 1.49 20.04
C LEU A 138 -1.19 0.14 20.11
N ASP A 139 -1.71 -0.83 20.87
CA ASP A 139 -1.15 -2.18 21.02
C ASP A 139 -1.78 -3.20 20.07
N SER A 140 -2.66 -2.77 19.15
CA SER A 140 -3.13 -3.59 18.03
C SER A 140 -1.98 -3.98 17.10
N ASP A 141 -2.19 -4.96 16.24
CA ASP A 141 -1.13 -5.38 15.31
C ASP A 141 -0.78 -4.28 14.30
N VAL A 142 -1.75 -3.47 13.85
CA VAL A 142 -1.42 -2.29 13.03
C VAL A 142 -0.71 -1.19 13.83
N GLY A 143 -1.05 -1.01 15.11
CA GLY A 143 -0.31 -0.11 16.00
C GLY A 143 1.16 -0.55 16.20
N LYS A 144 1.39 -1.86 16.33
CA LYS A 144 2.74 -2.44 16.34
C LYS A 144 3.46 -2.25 15.02
N THR A 145 2.77 -2.34 13.88
CA THR A 145 3.35 -2.10 12.56
C THR A 145 3.76 -0.64 12.38
N ASP A 146 2.95 0.31 12.88
CA ASP A 146 3.28 1.74 12.91
C ASP A 146 4.57 1.99 13.72
N VAL A 147 4.77 1.30 14.84
CA VAL A 147 6.00 1.38 15.63
C VAL A 147 7.18 0.74 14.88
N ALA A 148 6.99 -0.48 14.36
CA ALA A 148 8.02 -1.26 13.70
C ALA A 148 8.54 -0.61 12.40
N SER A 149 7.70 0.19 11.75
CA SER A 149 8.02 0.98 10.56
C SER A 149 8.58 2.38 10.88
N GLY A 150 8.59 2.78 12.16
CA GLY A 150 9.05 4.08 12.61
C GLY A 150 8.08 5.24 12.31
N TRP A 151 6.80 4.93 12.03
CA TRP A 151 5.73 5.92 11.90
C TRP A 151 5.32 6.51 13.25
N ARG A 152 5.37 5.69 14.31
CA ARG A 152 5.09 6.13 15.68
C ARG A 152 6.21 5.70 16.63
N PRO A 153 6.52 6.50 17.66
CA PRO A 153 7.31 6.01 18.78
C PRO A 153 6.46 5.06 19.63
N ILE A 154 7.12 4.20 20.42
CA ILE A 154 6.46 3.51 21.53
C ILE A 154 5.97 4.58 22.52
N ALA A 155 4.71 4.49 22.96
CA ALA A 155 4.15 5.43 23.92
C ALA A 155 4.91 5.36 25.25
N PRO A 156 5.25 6.50 25.91
CA PRO A 156 6.00 6.49 27.16
C PRO A 156 5.33 5.71 28.31
N ASP A 157 4.02 5.57 28.26
CA ASP A 157 3.15 4.85 29.21
C ASP A 157 2.70 3.47 28.71
N ALA A 158 3.26 3.00 27.59
CA ALA A 158 2.98 1.65 27.11
C ALA A 158 3.36 0.61 28.18
N SER A 159 2.49 -0.39 28.35
CA SER A 159 2.77 -1.50 29.27
C SER A 159 4.09 -2.19 28.89
N PRO A 160 4.98 -2.47 29.85
CA PRO A 160 6.23 -3.19 29.60
C PRO A 160 6.00 -4.64 29.14
N ASP A 161 4.78 -5.16 29.31
CA ASP A 161 4.42 -6.52 28.88
C ASP A 161 4.10 -6.62 27.38
N ILE A 162 3.99 -5.49 26.68
CA ILE A 162 3.77 -5.49 25.23
C ILE A 162 5.09 -5.79 24.53
N ASP A 163 5.13 -6.90 23.82
CA ASP A 163 6.23 -7.23 22.93
C ASP A 163 6.14 -6.37 21.65
N TRP A 164 7.02 -5.38 21.56
CA TRP A 164 7.13 -4.47 20.43
C TRP A 164 8.15 -5.01 19.41
N PRO A 165 7.73 -5.32 18.17
CA PRO A 165 8.65 -5.81 17.16
C PRO A 165 9.68 -4.73 16.79
N ALA A 166 10.95 -5.12 16.65
CA ALA A 166 12.03 -4.21 16.29
C ALA A 166 11.99 -3.79 14.82
N SER A 167 11.30 -4.57 13.97
CA SER A 167 11.08 -4.28 12.56
C SER A 167 9.78 -4.92 12.06
N VAL A 168 9.26 -4.45 10.92
CA VAL A 168 8.09 -5.06 10.26
C VAL A 168 8.34 -6.56 9.96
N TRP A 169 9.59 -6.92 9.66
CA TRP A 169 9.98 -8.31 9.44
C TRP A 169 9.83 -9.17 10.71
N ASP A 170 10.27 -8.66 11.86
CA ASP A 170 10.10 -9.36 13.15
C ASP A 170 8.63 -9.56 13.49
N GLN A 171 7.78 -8.60 13.14
CA GLN A 171 6.34 -8.74 13.30
C GLN A 171 5.75 -9.82 12.39
N ILE A 172 6.12 -9.85 11.10
CA ILE A 172 5.66 -10.90 10.18
C ILE A 172 5.96 -12.30 10.75
N LEU A 173 7.15 -12.48 11.34
CA LEU A 173 7.59 -13.75 11.92
C LEU A 173 6.92 -14.08 13.26
N SER A 174 6.48 -13.07 14.02
CA SER A 174 5.82 -13.26 15.32
C SER A 174 4.36 -13.71 15.21
N LEU A 175 3.74 -13.53 14.04
CA LEU A 175 2.35 -13.96 13.80
C LEU A 175 2.27 -15.50 13.71
N LYS A 176 1.83 -16.13 14.81
CA LYS A 176 1.72 -17.60 14.92
C LYS A 176 0.28 -18.12 14.87
N THR A 177 -0.72 -17.25 15.01
CA THR A 177 -2.12 -17.67 15.07
C THR A 177 -2.81 -17.57 13.72
N CYS A 178 -3.47 -18.65 13.33
CA CYS A 178 -4.35 -18.72 12.17
C CYS A 178 -5.79 -18.93 12.68
N ASP A 179 -6.71 -18.01 12.39
CA ASP A 179 -8.09 -18.00 12.90
C ASP A 179 -9.14 -18.45 11.86
N ALA A 180 -8.70 -18.75 10.65
CA ALA A 180 -9.50 -19.34 9.57
C ALA A 180 -8.59 -20.12 8.61
N GLU A 181 -9.15 -20.98 7.76
CA GLU A 181 -8.40 -21.57 6.65
C GLU A 181 -8.07 -20.50 5.59
N HIS A 182 -6.86 -20.52 5.03
CA HIS A 182 -6.47 -19.58 3.98
C HIS A 182 -7.38 -19.74 2.74
N GLY A 183 -7.82 -18.63 2.17
CA GLY A 183 -8.69 -18.59 1.00
C GLY A 183 -10.19 -18.61 1.32
N THR A 184 -10.59 -18.82 2.57
CA THR A 184 -12.02 -18.98 2.93
C THR A 184 -12.77 -17.67 3.19
N ARG A 185 -12.05 -16.57 3.42
CA ARG A 185 -12.66 -15.24 3.65
C ARG A 185 -11.69 -14.13 3.28
N PHE A 186 -12.25 -13.00 2.84
CA PHE A 186 -11.53 -11.74 2.75
C PHE A 186 -11.46 -11.08 4.13
N LEU A 187 -10.26 -10.66 4.55
CA LEU A 187 -10.07 -9.75 5.67
C LEU A 187 -8.91 -8.82 5.34
N TYR A 188 -9.21 -7.53 5.24
CA TYR A 188 -8.20 -6.52 4.93
C TYR A 188 -7.10 -6.50 5.99
N ARG A 189 -5.83 -6.61 5.57
CA ARG A 189 -4.65 -6.60 6.44
C ARG A 189 -3.45 -5.96 5.74
N SER A 190 -2.86 -4.96 6.36
CA SER A 190 -1.75 -4.20 5.81
C SER A 190 -0.46 -5.01 5.76
N ILE A 191 -0.23 -5.83 6.78
CA ILE A 191 0.95 -6.70 6.89
C ILE A 191 1.08 -7.71 5.74
N GLU A 192 -0.02 -8.04 5.05
CA GLU A 192 0.01 -8.91 3.87
C GLU A 192 0.78 -8.23 2.71
N THR A 193 0.65 -6.91 2.57
CA THR A 193 1.42 -6.16 1.57
C THR A 193 2.90 -6.08 1.93
N ASP A 194 3.23 -5.96 3.22
CA ASP A 194 4.62 -6.00 3.68
C ASP A 194 5.24 -7.37 3.42
N LEU A 195 4.49 -8.47 3.61
CA LEU A 195 4.92 -9.81 3.24
C LEU A 195 5.17 -9.91 1.72
N LEU A 196 4.29 -9.36 0.86
CA LEU A 196 4.54 -9.31 -0.59
C LEU A 196 5.83 -8.58 -0.92
N ALA A 197 6.09 -7.43 -0.28
CA ALA A 197 7.33 -6.69 -0.46
C ALA A 197 8.56 -7.53 -0.07
N HIS A 198 8.51 -8.24 1.06
CA HIS A 198 9.59 -9.13 1.47
C HIS A 198 9.83 -10.28 0.49
N ILE A 199 8.77 -10.87 -0.06
CA ILE A 199 8.86 -11.93 -1.08
C ILE A 199 9.54 -11.38 -2.35
N MET A 200 9.09 -10.22 -2.83
CA MET A 200 9.69 -9.57 -4.00
C MET A 200 11.17 -9.25 -3.80
N MET A 201 11.54 -8.71 -2.63
CA MET A 201 12.94 -8.43 -2.30
C MET A 201 13.79 -9.70 -2.22
N ARG A 202 13.24 -10.79 -1.68
CA ARG A 202 13.93 -12.09 -1.59
C ARG A 202 14.20 -12.70 -2.96
N VAL A 203 13.22 -12.67 -3.86
CA VAL A 203 13.32 -13.25 -5.21
C VAL A 203 14.19 -12.40 -6.13
N SER A 204 14.05 -11.07 -6.07
CA SER A 204 14.82 -10.15 -6.94
C SER A 204 16.23 -9.86 -6.44
N GLY A 205 16.49 -10.00 -5.13
CA GLY A 205 17.72 -9.52 -4.49
C GLY A 205 17.84 -7.99 -4.42
N LEU A 206 16.77 -7.25 -4.77
CA LEU A 206 16.75 -5.79 -4.77
C LEU A 206 15.90 -5.26 -3.60
N PRO A 207 16.23 -4.09 -3.04
CA PRO A 207 15.34 -3.43 -2.10
C PRO A 207 14.10 -2.89 -2.83
N LEU A 208 12.95 -2.87 -2.14
CA LEU A 208 11.65 -2.54 -2.74
C LEU A 208 11.64 -1.25 -3.55
N HIS A 209 12.22 -0.16 -3.05
CA HIS A 209 12.24 1.14 -3.75
C HIS A 209 13.00 1.09 -5.08
N LYS A 210 14.02 0.24 -5.22
CA LYS A 210 14.73 0.03 -6.48
C LYS A 210 13.91 -0.81 -7.44
N LEU A 211 13.25 -1.85 -6.93
CA LEU A 211 12.37 -2.68 -7.74
C LEU A 211 11.19 -1.87 -8.30
N ILE A 212 10.47 -1.12 -7.47
CA ILE A 212 9.40 -0.22 -7.92
C ILE A 212 9.94 0.82 -8.92
N SER A 213 11.13 1.38 -8.65
CA SER A 213 11.77 2.33 -9.56
C SER A 213 12.02 1.71 -10.95
N GLN A 214 12.57 0.51 -11.00
CA GLN A 214 12.95 -0.15 -12.24
C GLN A 214 11.74 -0.68 -13.03
N GLU A 215 10.81 -1.35 -12.35
CA GLU A 215 9.73 -2.09 -13.01
C GLU A 215 8.53 -1.20 -13.36
N LEU A 216 8.30 -0.10 -12.61
CA LEU A 216 7.11 0.73 -12.79
C LEU A 216 7.44 2.23 -12.97
N TRP A 217 8.23 2.81 -12.06
CA TRP A 217 8.37 4.27 -11.98
C TRP A 217 9.20 4.87 -13.14
N GLN A 218 10.30 4.24 -13.52
CA GLN A 218 11.10 4.69 -14.68
C GLN A 218 10.37 4.45 -16.01
N PRO A 219 9.76 3.27 -16.28
CA PRO A 219 9.10 3.02 -17.55
C PRO A 219 7.85 3.88 -17.79
N MET A 220 7.15 4.31 -16.73
CA MET A 220 5.90 5.08 -16.87
C MET A 220 6.11 6.55 -17.27
N GLY A 221 7.35 7.03 -17.35
CA GLY A 221 7.65 8.42 -17.74
C GLY A 221 7.31 9.45 -16.66
N ALA A 222 7.35 9.05 -15.39
CA ALA A 222 7.16 9.90 -14.20
C ALA A 222 8.19 11.02 -14.08
#